data_AF-A0A146LJG6-F1
#
_entry.id   AF-A0A146LJG6-F1
#
_cell.length_a   1.000
_cell.length_b   1.000
_cell.length_c   1.000
_cell.angle_alpha   90.00
_cell.angle_beta   90.00
_cell.angle_gamma   90.00
#
_symmetry.space_group_name_H-M   'P 1'
#
loop_
_entity.id
_entity.type
_entity.pdbx_description
1 polymer ?
#
loop_
_entity_poly.entity_id
_entity_poly.type
_entity_poly.pdbx_seq_one_letter_code
_entity_poly.pdbx_strand_id
1 'polypeptide(L)'
;MSSAAAGWWDGGNGGRREGLRLSLNRSLSEPGPPKRCKVDTISLPTSPCVENAVLRREVLSLLRKVTPEVLAGWMATVSPPPLIVDCRPFIAYNVSHIRGAVNVSCSDRISRRRLEQGKATLADLATTRIGKELLRKRGFKEVIVYDEATADSERLPSNLFLVINSLIDDQREPILLIGGLKEFS
;
A
#
# COMPACT_ATOMS: atom_id res chain seq x y z
N MET A 1 33.84 -38.55 -46.70
CA MET A 1 32.51 -39.11 -46.98
C MET A 1 31.64 -38.68 -45.80
N SER A 2 31.07 -37.47 -45.83
CA SER A 2 29.75 -37.13 -46.41
C SER A 2 28.62 -37.74 -45.56
N SER A 3 27.53 -37.09 -45.17
CA SER A 3 26.90 -35.83 -45.58
C SER A 3 25.83 -35.46 -44.54
N ALA A 4 25.41 -34.20 -44.54
CA ALA A 4 24.19 -33.69 -43.93
C ALA A 4 22.90 -34.18 -44.62
N ALA A 5 21.76 -34.10 -43.90
CA ALA A 5 20.40 -33.79 -44.38
C ALA A 5 19.52 -33.57 -43.12
N ALA A 6 18.95 -32.39 -42.84
CA ALA A 6 17.82 -31.74 -43.51
C ALA A 6 16.59 -32.66 -43.61
N GLY A 7 15.65 -32.48 -42.68
CA GLY A 7 14.32 -33.07 -42.70
C GLY A 7 13.28 -32.01 -42.42
N TRP A 8 12.85 -31.33 -43.49
CA TRP A 8 11.69 -30.45 -43.52
C TRP A 8 10.42 -31.28 -43.27
N TRP A 9 9.52 -30.77 -42.45
CA TRP A 9 8.11 -31.15 -42.49
C TRP A 9 7.31 -29.88 -42.67
N ASP A 10 6.86 -29.70 -43.91
CA ASP A 10 5.72 -28.89 -44.31
C ASP A 10 4.43 -29.69 -44.07
N GLY A 11 3.31 -29.00 -43.90
CA GLY A 11 1.99 -29.64 -43.87
C GLY A 11 1.07 -29.10 -42.79
N GLY A 12 0.47 -27.95 -43.07
CA GLY A 12 -0.55 -27.34 -42.23
C GLY A 12 -1.81 -28.20 -42.05
N ASN A 13 -2.50 -27.97 -40.95
CA ASN A 13 -3.94 -28.15 -40.91
C ASN A 13 -4.56 -27.01 -40.10
N GLY A 14 -5.47 -26.29 -40.75
CA GLY A 14 -6.18 -25.15 -40.18
C GLY A 14 -7.13 -25.60 -39.08
N GLY A 15 -6.85 -25.19 -37.85
CA GLY A 15 -7.81 -25.18 -36.75
C GLY A 15 -8.26 -23.75 -36.50
N ARG A 16 -9.33 -23.33 -37.18
CA ARG A 16 -10.00 -22.04 -36.97
C ARG A 16 -10.29 -21.85 -35.48
N ARG A 17 -9.77 -20.77 -34.90
CA ARG A 17 -10.17 -20.28 -33.59
C ARG A 17 -11.64 -19.86 -33.69
N GLU A 18 -12.54 -20.74 -33.29
CA GLU A 18 -13.96 -20.41 -33.22
C GLU A 18 -14.15 -19.26 -32.24
N GLY A 19 -14.63 -18.14 -32.77
CA GLY A 19 -14.98 -16.97 -32.00
C GLY A 19 -16.05 -17.30 -30.97
N LEU A 20 -15.88 -16.75 -29.77
CA LEU A 20 -16.91 -16.67 -28.75
C LEU A 20 -18.11 -15.91 -29.31
N ARG A 21 -19.06 -16.66 -29.88
CA ARG A 21 -20.31 -16.13 -30.41
C ARG A 21 -21.29 -16.01 -29.26
N LEU A 22 -21.35 -14.82 -28.65
CA LEU A 22 -22.35 -14.48 -27.64
C LEU A 22 -23.74 -14.39 -28.29
N SER A 23 -24.57 -15.41 -28.10
CA SER A 23 -25.99 -15.39 -28.45
C SER A 23 -26.75 -14.50 -27.47
N LEU A 24 -26.87 -13.21 -27.81
CA LEU A 24 -27.83 -12.29 -27.19
C LEU A 24 -29.25 -12.67 -27.62
N ASN A 25 -29.87 -13.61 -26.91
CA ASN A 25 -31.32 -13.81 -26.99
C ASN A 25 -32.00 -12.77 -26.08
N ARG A 26 -32.37 -11.63 -26.67
CA ARG A 26 -33.41 -10.74 -26.14
C ARG A 26 -34.77 -11.40 -26.43
N SER A 27 -35.36 -12.00 -25.40
CA SER A 27 -36.79 -12.26 -25.40
C SER A 27 -37.45 -11.19 -24.53
N LEU A 28 -38.14 -10.26 -25.19
CA LEU A 28 -39.12 -9.38 -24.57
C LEU A 28 -40.36 -10.23 -24.26
N SER A 29 -40.72 -10.37 -22.99
CA SER A 29 -42.05 -10.81 -22.59
C SER A 29 -42.55 -9.97 -21.42
N GLU A 30 -43.83 -9.66 -21.53
CA GLU A 30 -44.65 -8.66 -20.83
C GLU A 30 -44.74 -8.81 -19.29
N PRO A 31 -45.21 -7.76 -18.57
CA PRO A 31 -45.07 -7.68 -17.12
C PRO A 31 -46.06 -8.59 -16.38
N GLY A 32 -45.51 -9.54 -15.62
CA GLY A 32 -46.27 -10.30 -14.62
C GLY A 32 -46.67 -9.43 -13.41
N PRO A 33 -47.70 -9.87 -12.65
CA PRO A 33 -48.32 -9.07 -11.59
C PRO A 33 -47.32 -8.75 -10.45
N PRO A 34 -47.46 -7.59 -9.77
CA PRO A 34 -46.50 -7.17 -8.77
C PRO A 34 -46.56 -8.11 -7.56
N LYS A 35 -45.56 -8.98 -7.45
CA LYS A 35 -45.28 -9.67 -6.19
C LYS A 35 -44.77 -8.62 -5.21
N ARG A 36 -45.63 -8.22 -4.28
CA ARG A 36 -45.32 -7.40 -3.11
C ARG A 36 -44.15 -8.04 -2.37
N CYS A 37 -42.93 -7.57 -2.63
CA CYS A 37 -41.78 -7.88 -1.80
C CYS A 37 -42.06 -7.31 -0.42
N LYS A 38 -42.43 -8.18 0.52
CA LYS A 38 -42.31 -7.86 1.94
C LYS A 38 -40.81 -7.74 2.19
N VAL A 39 -40.33 -6.51 2.22
CA VAL A 39 -39.00 -6.19 2.70
C VAL A 39 -39.07 -6.41 4.21
N ASP A 40 -38.63 -7.58 4.65
CA ASP A 40 -38.25 -7.76 6.04
C ASP A 40 -37.07 -6.81 6.27
N THR A 41 -37.25 -5.85 7.17
CA THR A 41 -36.25 -4.86 7.59
C THR A 41 -35.12 -5.58 8.32
N ILE A 42 -34.28 -6.26 7.57
CA ILE A 42 -32.97 -6.69 8.04
C ILE A 42 -32.05 -5.55 7.65
N SER A 43 -31.62 -4.78 8.66
CA SER A 43 -30.73 -3.63 8.48
C SER A 43 -29.55 -4.01 7.60
N LEU A 44 -29.36 -3.26 6.51
CA LEU A 44 -28.18 -3.38 5.67
C LEU A 44 -26.92 -3.26 6.53
N PRO A 45 -25.89 -4.09 6.29
CA PRO A 45 -24.61 -3.93 6.96
C PRO A 45 -24.09 -2.50 6.72
N THR A 46 -23.42 -1.95 7.73
CA THR A 46 -22.78 -0.63 7.66
C THR A 46 -21.98 -0.50 6.36
N SER A 47 -22.18 0.61 5.64
CA SER A 47 -21.48 0.85 4.39
C SER A 47 -19.96 0.87 4.67
N PRO A 48 -19.13 0.13 3.90
CA PRO A 48 -17.68 0.09 4.09
C PRO A 48 -17.00 1.47 3.99
N CYS A 49 -17.70 2.46 3.42
CA CYS A 49 -17.24 3.85 3.40
C CYS A 49 -17.20 4.49 4.79
N VAL A 50 -18.14 4.14 5.69
CA VAL A 50 -18.23 4.71 7.03
C VAL A 50 -17.15 4.13 7.93
N GLU A 51 -16.93 2.82 7.88
CA GLU A 51 -15.88 2.15 8.65
C GLU A 51 -14.49 2.68 8.27
N ASN A 52 -14.23 2.91 6.98
CA ASN A 52 -12.96 3.46 6.52
C ASN A 52 -12.76 4.92 7.01
N ALA A 53 -13.83 5.71 7.07
CA ALA A 53 -13.78 7.09 7.57
C ALA A 53 -13.55 7.16 9.08
N VAL A 54 -14.18 6.27 9.86
CA VAL A 54 -13.97 6.16 11.32
C VAL A 54 -12.54 5.73 11.61
N LEU A 55 -12.06 4.64 10.98
CA LEU A 55 -10.69 4.18 11.13
C LEU A 55 -9.69 5.28 10.77
N ARG A 56 -9.92 5.99 9.66
CA ARG A 56 -9.07 7.11 9.27
C ARG A 56 -9.04 8.19 10.36
N ARG A 57 -10.18 8.57 10.91
CA ARG A 57 -10.26 9.57 11.98
C ARG A 57 -9.53 9.13 13.26
N GLU A 58 -9.66 7.86 13.63
CA GLU A 58 -8.96 7.28 14.79
C GLU A 58 -7.44 7.26 14.59
N VAL A 59 -6.96 6.83 13.42
CA VAL A 59 -5.54 6.86 13.08
C VAL A 59 -4.98 8.28 13.15
N LEU A 60 -5.71 9.25 12.60
CA LEU A 60 -5.30 10.65 12.60
C LEU A 60 -5.24 11.25 14.01
N SER A 61 -6.12 10.83 14.92
CA SER A 61 -6.10 11.31 16.31
C SER A 61 -4.91 10.78 17.12
N LEU A 62 -4.34 9.63 16.72
CA LEU A 62 -3.16 9.03 17.35
C LEU A 62 -1.83 9.54 16.75
N LEU A 63 -1.87 10.22 15.60
CA LEU A 63 -0.67 10.60 14.86
C LEU A 63 0.00 11.84 15.47
N ARG A 64 1.20 11.64 16.03
CA ARG A 64 2.06 12.75 16.47
C ARG A 64 2.79 13.39 15.29
N LYS A 65 3.29 14.60 15.51
CA LYS A 65 4.01 15.40 14.51
C LYS A 65 5.38 15.81 15.05
N VAL A 66 6.36 15.95 14.18
CA VAL A 66 7.67 16.51 14.47
C VAL A 66 8.10 17.47 13.36
N THR A 67 8.82 18.53 13.71
CA THR A 67 9.41 19.45 12.74
C THR A 67 10.83 19.00 12.35
N PRO A 68 11.36 19.46 11.20
CA PRO A 68 12.71 19.10 10.77
C PRO A 68 13.79 19.42 11.81
N GLU A 69 13.70 20.57 12.47
CA GLU A 69 14.69 21.04 13.44
C GLU A 69 14.74 20.13 14.67
N VAL A 70 13.57 19.71 15.16
CA VAL A 70 13.45 18.82 16.31
C VAL A 70 14.01 17.43 15.96
N LEU A 71 13.66 16.90 14.79
CA LEU A 71 14.19 15.62 14.33
C LEU A 71 15.71 15.65 14.16
N ALA A 72 16.24 16.72 13.56
CA ALA A 72 17.69 16.92 13.42
C ALA A 72 18.39 16.96 14.79
N GLY A 73 17.79 17.66 15.77
CA GLY A 73 18.25 17.68 17.15
C GLY A 73 18.31 16.28 17.79
N TRP A 74 17.25 15.48 17.62
CA TRP A 74 17.23 14.10 18.11
C TRP A 74 18.29 13.24 17.44
N MET A 75 18.47 13.36 16.13
CA MET A 75 19.49 12.61 15.39
C MET A 75 20.92 12.93 15.85
N ALA A 76 21.17 14.14 16.34
CA ALA A 76 22.48 14.56 16.85
C ALA A 76 22.73 14.15 18.31
N THR A 77 21.68 14.03 19.12
CA THR A 77 21.80 13.92 20.59
C THR A 77 21.31 12.60 21.18
N VAL A 78 20.38 11.91 20.52
CA VAL A 78 19.76 10.66 21.02
C VAL A 78 20.51 9.45 20.47
N SER A 79 20.85 8.51 21.37
CA SER A 79 21.53 7.25 21.02
C SER A 79 20.81 6.05 21.66
N PRO A 80 20.32 5.07 20.88
CA PRO A 80 20.35 5.04 19.41
C PRO A 80 19.38 6.08 18.81
N PRO A 81 19.64 6.59 17.59
CA PRO A 81 18.72 7.49 16.91
C PRO A 81 17.36 6.80 16.65
N PRO A 82 16.28 7.57 16.50
CA PRO A 82 14.96 7.00 16.24
C PRO A 82 14.93 6.23 14.92
N LEU A 83 14.01 5.25 14.82
CA LEU A 83 13.77 4.58 13.54
C LEU A 83 13.03 5.54 12.60
N ILE A 84 13.59 5.74 11.40
CA ILE A 84 13.02 6.62 10.39
C ILE A 84 12.57 5.76 9.20
N VAL A 85 11.36 6.00 8.69
CA VAL A 85 10.77 5.32 7.54
C VAL A 85 10.50 6.32 6.42
N ASP A 86 11.08 6.06 5.25
CA ASP A 86 10.83 6.80 4.00
C ASP A 86 9.74 6.10 3.19
N CYS A 87 8.62 6.78 2.95
CA CYS A 87 7.46 6.25 2.22
C CYS A 87 7.43 6.61 0.72
N ARG A 88 8.49 7.24 0.20
CA ARG A 88 8.58 7.68 -1.19
C ARG A 88 8.93 6.53 -2.13
N PRO A 89 8.70 6.70 -3.45
CA PRO A 89 9.13 5.72 -4.43
C PRO A 89 10.63 5.43 -4.31
N PHE A 90 11.02 4.17 -4.53
CA PHE A 90 12.41 3.71 -4.42
C PHE A 90 13.42 4.57 -5.19
N ILE A 91 13.03 5.08 -6.36
CA ILE A 91 13.89 5.97 -7.14
C ILE A 91 14.17 7.29 -6.40
N ALA A 92 13.15 7.91 -5.78
CA ALA A 92 13.33 9.14 -5.01
C ALA A 92 14.21 8.92 -3.76
N TYR A 93 14.00 7.81 -3.06
CA TYR A 93 14.84 7.41 -1.93
C TYR A 93 16.31 7.23 -2.31
N ASN A 94 16.59 6.61 -3.45
CA ASN A 94 17.98 6.40 -3.89
C ASN A 94 18.66 7.68 -4.38
N VAL A 95 17.90 8.69 -4.82
CA VAL A 95 18.46 10.00 -5.18
C VAL A 95 18.93 10.75 -3.93
N SER A 96 18.10 10.78 -2.88
CA SER A 96 18.44 11.37 -1.59
C SER A 96 17.47 10.85 -0.53
N HIS A 97 17.89 10.73 0.72
CA HIS A 97 17.03 10.37 1.85
C HIS A 97 17.66 10.81 3.17
N ILE A 98 16.85 10.92 4.22
CA ILE A 98 17.35 11.16 5.59
C ILE A 98 18.25 10.01 6.01
N ARG A 99 19.44 10.33 6.53
CA ARG A 99 20.46 9.34 6.90
C ARG A 99 19.89 8.28 7.86
N GLY A 100 20.05 7.01 7.49
CA GLY A 100 19.60 5.87 8.30
C GLY A 100 18.12 5.51 8.14
N ALA A 101 17.38 6.21 7.27
CA ALA A 101 16.00 5.89 6.98
C ALA A 101 15.85 4.51 6.30
N VAL A 102 14.76 3.83 6.60
CA VAL A 102 14.35 2.58 5.94
C VAL A 102 13.28 2.91 4.91
N ASN A 103 13.56 2.64 3.64
CA ASN A 103 12.53 2.80 2.62
C ASN A 103 11.52 1.65 2.63
N VAL A 104 10.24 2.02 2.67
CA VAL A 104 9.10 1.12 2.57
C VAL A 104 8.27 1.53 1.36
N SER A 105 8.37 0.76 0.29
CA SER A 105 7.74 1.10 -0.99
C SER A 105 6.36 0.45 -1.10
N CYS A 106 5.30 1.24 -0.97
CA CYS A 106 3.91 0.82 -1.22
C CYS A 106 3.46 1.09 -2.66
N SER A 107 4.36 1.02 -3.63
CA SER A 107 4.12 1.45 -5.01
C SER A 107 3.16 0.55 -5.77
N ASP A 108 3.28 -0.78 -5.65
CA ASP A 108 2.41 -1.71 -6.38
C ASP A 108 1.10 -2.02 -5.64
N ARG A 109 0.08 -2.38 -6.41
CA ARG A 109 -1.28 -2.62 -5.91
C ARG A 109 -1.38 -3.92 -5.08
N ILE A 110 -0.53 -4.90 -5.35
CA ILE A 110 -0.60 -6.22 -4.70
C ILE A 110 -0.06 -6.10 -3.28
N SER A 111 1.09 -5.46 -3.12
CA SER A 111 1.71 -5.16 -1.83
C SER A 111 0.78 -4.37 -0.92
N ARG A 112 0.15 -3.31 -1.46
CA ARG A 112 -0.85 -2.51 -0.72
C ARG A 112 -2.02 -3.38 -0.25
N ARG A 113 -2.66 -4.12 -1.15
CA ARG A 113 -3.80 -4.98 -0.79
C ARG A 113 -3.44 -6.04 0.23
N ARG A 114 -2.23 -6.62 0.13
CA ARG A 114 -1.76 -7.61 1.11
C ARG A 114 -1.52 -6.98 2.47
N LEU A 115 -0.98 -5.76 2.53
CA LEU A 115 -0.75 -5.04 3.78
C LEU A 115 -2.08 -4.63 4.43
N GLU A 116 -3.04 -4.10 3.66
CA GLU A 116 -4.40 -3.79 4.14
C GLU A 116 -5.15 -5.03 4.69
N GLN A 117 -4.86 -6.21 4.16
CA GLN A 117 -5.45 -7.48 4.60
C GLN A 117 -4.67 -8.16 5.73
N GLY A 118 -3.57 -7.57 6.22
CA GLY A 118 -2.69 -8.19 7.22
C GLY A 118 -1.93 -9.43 6.72
N LYS A 119 -1.84 -9.62 5.39
CA LYS A 119 -1.13 -10.75 4.73
C LYS A 119 0.31 -10.41 4.34
N ALA A 120 0.76 -9.22 4.68
CA ALA A 120 2.12 -8.73 4.56
C ALA A 120 2.37 -7.75 5.71
N THR A 121 3.62 -7.57 6.08
CA THR A 121 4.06 -6.60 7.08
C THR A 121 4.88 -5.49 6.43
N LEU A 122 5.11 -4.38 7.13
CA LEU A 122 6.05 -3.35 6.65
C LEU A 122 7.47 -3.91 6.44
N ALA A 123 7.87 -4.91 7.22
CA ALA A 123 9.15 -5.60 7.05
C ALA A 123 9.24 -6.36 5.70
N ASP A 124 8.12 -6.83 5.17
CA ASP A 124 8.07 -7.48 3.84
C ASP A 124 8.16 -6.49 2.69
N LEU A 125 7.81 -5.23 2.94
CA LEU A 125 7.87 -4.12 1.98
C LEU A 125 9.15 -3.28 2.07
N ALA A 126 9.99 -3.54 3.08
CA ALA A 126 11.26 -2.87 3.25
C ALA A 126 12.23 -3.22 2.11
N THR A 127 12.85 -2.21 1.52
CA THR A 127 13.71 -2.42 0.34
C THR A 127 15.12 -2.89 0.68
N THR A 128 15.54 -2.75 1.95
CA THR A 128 16.85 -3.19 2.43
C THR A 128 16.75 -4.31 3.45
N ARG A 129 17.72 -5.24 3.44
CA ARG A 129 17.79 -6.34 4.42
C ARG A 129 17.88 -5.82 5.86
N ILE A 130 18.66 -4.76 6.08
CA ILE A 130 18.82 -4.15 7.41
C ILE A 130 17.49 -3.55 7.87
N GLY A 131 16.81 -2.81 6.99
CA GLY A 131 15.50 -2.24 7.28
C GLY A 131 14.45 -3.29 7.62
N LYS A 132 14.43 -4.40 6.89
CA LYS A 132 13.58 -5.56 7.19
C LYS A 132 13.79 -6.08 8.61
N GLU A 133 15.05 -6.26 9.03
CA GLU A 133 15.36 -6.72 10.38
C GLU A 133 14.96 -5.71 11.47
N LEU A 134 15.16 -4.41 11.22
CA LEU A 134 14.76 -3.35 12.17
C LEU A 134 13.24 -3.31 12.38
N LEU A 135 12.47 -3.43 11.30
CA LEU A 135 11.01 -3.49 11.37
C LEU A 135 10.51 -4.78 12.04
N ARG A 136 11.16 -5.93 11.80
CA ARG A 136 10.76 -7.20 12.41
C ARG A 136 11.05 -7.27 13.91
N LYS A 137 12.17 -6.70 14.36
CA LYS A 137 12.58 -6.75 15.77
C LYS A 137 11.69 -5.92 16.69
N ARG A 138 10.88 -5.00 16.15
CA ARG A 138 9.99 -4.10 16.90
C ARG A 138 10.69 -3.41 18.09
N GLY A 139 11.98 -3.11 17.98
CA GLY A 139 12.77 -2.50 19.06
C GLY A 139 12.50 -1.01 19.30
N PHE A 140 11.89 -0.30 18.34
CA PHE A 140 11.71 1.16 18.42
C PHE A 140 10.25 1.58 18.60
N LYS A 141 9.76 1.79 19.82
CA LYS A 141 8.33 2.14 20.02
C LYS A 141 7.88 3.32 19.14
N GLU A 142 8.69 4.39 19.11
CA GLU A 142 8.49 5.55 18.26
C GLU A 142 9.12 5.34 16.87
N VAL A 143 8.37 5.67 15.83
CA VAL A 143 8.84 5.55 14.44
C VAL A 143 8.52 6.84 13.69
N ILE A 144 9.56 7.51 13.19
CA ILE A 144 9.39 8.69 12.35
C ILE A 144 9.00 8.23 10.94
N VAL A 145 7.99 8.85 10.36
CA VAL A 145 7.52 8.55 9.00
C VAL A 145 7.51 9.83 8.19
N TYR A 146 8.00 9.78 6.95
CA TYR A 146 7.99 10.93 6.06
C TYR A 146 7.79 10.54 4.60
N ASP A 147 7.27 11.49 3.82
CA ASP A 147 7.21 11.43 2.37
C ASP A 147 7.91 12.65 1.75
N GLU A 148 7.55 13.07 0.54
CA GLU A 148 8.23 14.19 -0.12
C GLU A 148 7.94 15.54 0.55
N ALA A 149 6.67 15.81 0.90
CA ALA A 149 6.25 17.17 1.30
C ALA A 149 4.91 17.23 2.08
N THR A 150 4.45 16.14 2.71
CA THR A 150 3.19 16.19 3.48
C THR A 150 3.34 17.10 4.70
N ALA A 151 2.62 18.22 4.68
CA ALA A 151 2.58 19.19 5.78
C ALA A 151 1.28 19.12 6.60
N ASP A 152 0.22 18.52 6.06
CA ASP A 152 -1.09 18.41 6.71
C ASP A 152 -1.37 16.97 7.15
N SER A 153 -1.50 16.75 8.46
CA SER A 153 -1.86 15.43 9.00
C SER A 153 -3.27 15.03 8.66
N GLU A 154 -4.21 15.96 8.47
CA GLU A 154 -5.61 15.59 8.20
C GLU A 154 -5.78 15.02 6.78
N ARG A 155 -4.82 15.35 5.89
CA ARG A 155 -4.87 15.00 4.47
C ARG A 155 -3.69 14.13 4.02
N LEU A 156 -3.50 13.00 4.70
CA LEU A 156 -2.46 12.04 4.32
C LEU A 156 -2.72 11.40 2.95
N PRO A 157 -1.69 11.29 2.08
CA PRO A 157 -1.70 10.42 0.92
C PRO A 157 -1.98 8.96 1.30
N SER A 158 -2.58 8.19 0.39
CA SER A 158 -2.99 6.80 0.67
C SER A 158 -1.83 5.90 1.13
N ASN A 159 -0.64 6.04 0.52
CA ASN A 159 0.52 5.23 0.89
C ASN A 159 1.02 5.56 2.31
N LEU A 160 1.05 6.86 2.64
CA LEU A 160 1.50 7.32 3.95
C LEU A 160 0.53 6.90 5.06
N PHE A 161 -0.78 7.04 4.81
CA PHE A 161 -1.83 6.56 5.71
C PHE A 161 -1.71 5.06 5.97
N LEU A 162 -1.49 4.25 4.93
CA LEU A 162 -1.39 2.80 5.03
C LEU A 162 -0.17 2.35 5.86
N VAL A 163 0.98 3.03 5.72
CA VAL A 163 2.16 2.77 6.56
C VAL A 163 1.90 3.15 8.02
N ILE A 164 1.29 4.32 8.26
CA ILE A 164 0.94 4.78 9.61
C ILE A 164 -0.05 3.82 10.28
N ASN A 165 -1.11 3.41 9.59
CA ASN A 165 -2.09 2.46 10.10
C ASN A 165 -1.41 1.13 10.47
N SER A 166 -0.57 0.60 9.58
CA SER A 166 0.15 -0.64 9.85
C SER A 166 1.11 -0.54 11.05
N LEU A 167 1.69 0.63 11.32
CA LEU A 167 2.51 0.87 12.51
C LEU A 167 1.64 0.85 13.78
N ILE A 168 0.48 1.50 13.75
CA ILE A 168 -0.46 1.53 14.87
C ILE A 168 -0.98 0.13 15.19
N ASP A 169 -1.39 -0.64 14.17
CA ASP A 169 -1.81 -2.04 14.31
C ASP A 169 -0.71 -2.91 14.96
N ASP A 170 0.55 -2.56 14.68
CA ASP A 170 1.73 -3.20 15.26
C ASP A 170 2.12 -2.69 16.66
N GLN A 171 1.24 -1.89 17.29
CA GLN A 171 1.42 -1.27 18.61
C GLN A 171 2.65 -0.33 18.67
N ARG A 172 2.89 0.39 17.57
CA ARG A 172 3.95 1.38 17.42
C ARG A 172 3.34 2.79 17.49
N GLU A 173 4.20 3.77 17.73
CA GLU A 173 3.83 5.17 17.78
C GLU A 173 4.44 5.91 16.58
N PRO A 174 3.71 6.00 15.45
CA PRO A 174 4.18 6.78 14.31
C PRO A 174 4.18 8.28 14.64
N ILE A 175 5.22 8.96 14.17
CA ILE A 175 5.38 10.41 14.25
C ILE A 175 5.63 10.92 12.83
N LEU A 176 4.72 11.75 12.33
CA LEU A 176 4.85 12.35 11.01
C LEU A 176 5.87 13.50 11.03
N LEU A 177 6.88 13.42 10.16
CA LEU A 177 7.72 14.57 9.84
C LEU A 177 6.94 15.52 8.93
N ILE A 178 6.53 16.65 9.50
CA ILE A 178 5.81 17.70 8.77
C ILE A 178 6.76 18.34 7.76
N GLY A 179 6.27 18.54 6.53
CA GLY A 179 7.06 19.10 5.44
C GLY A 179 7.87 18.08 4.66
N GLY A 180 7.88 16.81 5.09
CA GLY A 180 8.55 15.70 4.41
C GLY A 180 10.06 15.92 4.24
N LEU A 181 10.65 15.27 3.23
CA LEU A 181 12.06 15.46 2.91
C LEU A 181 12.34 16.91 2.48
N LYS A 182 11.42 17.54 1.74
CA LYS A 182 11.63 18.86 1.15
C LYS A 182 11.94 19.95 2.18
N GLU A 183 11.35 19.88 3.37
CA GLU A 183 11.65 20.82 4.46
C GLU A 183 12.83 20.37 5.34
N PHE A 184 13.22 19.09 5.26
CA PHE A 184 14.33 18.54 6.04
C PHE A 184 15.70 18.71 5.38
N SER A 185 15.75 18.69 4.05
CA SER A 185 16.98 18.66 3.24
C SER A 185 17.63 20.03 3.03
#